data_AF-A0A9E2YEF9-F1
#
_entry.id   AF-A0A9E2YEF9-F1
#
_cell.length_a   1.000
_cell.length_b   1.000
_cell.length_c   1.000
_cell.angle_alpha   90.00
_cell.angle_beta   90.00
_cell.angle_gamma   90.00
#
_symmetry.space_group_name_H-M   'P 1'
#
loop_
_entity.id
_entity.type
_entity.pdbx_description
1 polymer ?
#
loop_
_entity_poly.entity_id
_entity_poly.type
_entity_poly.pdbx_seq_one_letter_code
_entity_poly.pdbx_strand_id
1 'polypeptide(L)'
;MKFARGPCFFLSLLLACSARAIAQDSIQTHYIMPDALADGENRLAAITTELDNPTAAPSVSDAAKRFETLMHDSENGLLATSDGSEVSLRFWINDLPASRRKALLNAMDQLTDSTARQAMEDVKSSPFPDPIAYYAVARRYPMNAVAGDALKAAAAQSAAIGDNVTNAAFTAMAEGK
;
A
#
# COMPACT_ATOMS: atom_id res chain seq x y z
N MET A 1 2.98 36.94 -72.74
CA MET A 1 2.75 35.49 -72.94
C MET A 1 3.02 34.84 -71.58
N LYS A 2 2.09 34.26 -70.81
CA LYS A 2 0.75 33.69 -71.06
C LYS A 2 0.72 32.43 -71.93
N PHE A 3 0.90 31.29 -71.28
CA PHE A 3 0.08 30.08 -71.40
C PHE A 3 -0.18 29.55 -69.97
N ALA A 4 -1.01 28.53 -69.78
CA ALA A 4 -1.45 28.07 -68.46
C ALA A 4 -2.03 26.64 -68.49
N ARG A 5 -2.27 26.08 -67.29
CA ARG A 5 -2.86 24.74 -66.98
C ARG A 5 -1.83 23.60 -67.05
N GLY A 6 -1.92 22.51 -66.26
CA GLY A 6 -2.94 22.09 -65.29
C GLY A 6 -2.40 21.03 -64.29
N PRO A 7 -3.26 20.42 -63.44
CA PRO A 7 -2.83 19.81 -62.18
C PRO A 7 -2.64 18.28 -62.20
N CYS A 8 -1.80 17.77 -61.30
CA CYS A 8 -1.86 16.39 -60.81
C CYS A 8 -1.97 16.36 -59.28
N PHE A 9 -3.05 15.74 -58.79
CA PHE A 9 -3.30 15.46 -57.37
C PHE A 9 -2.39 14.34 -56.87
N PHE A 10 -1.77 14.52 -55.69
CA PHE A 10 -1.48 13.51 -54.67
C PHE A 10 -1.26 14.30 -53.36
N LEU A 11 -2.24 14.48 -52.47
CA LEU A 11 -3.04 13.52 -51.70
C LEU A 11 -2.19 12.77 -50.64
N SER A 12 -2.62 12.88 -49.38
CA SER A 12 -2.17 12.12 -48.21
C SER A 12 -0.78 12.50 -47.64
N LEU A 13 -0.55 12.58 -46.32
CA LEU A 13 -1.45 12.29 -45.20
C LEU A 13 -1.08 13.16 -43.98
N LEU A 14 -2.07 13.73 -43.28
CA LEU A 14 -1.86 14.19 -41.91
C LEU A 14 -1.59 12.98 -41.02
N LEU A 15 -0.50 13.00 -40.27
CA LEU A 15 -0.42 12.23 -39.03
C LEU A 15 -0.10 13.19 -37.88
N ALA A 16 -1.11 14.00 -37.53
CA ALA A 16 -1.11 14.69 -36.25
C ALA A 16 -1.10 13.62 -35.16
N CYS A 17 0.01 13.51 -34.43
CA CYS A 17 0.13 12.58 -33.31
C CYS A 17 -0.69 13.14 -32.13
N SER A 18 -2.00 12.90 -32.17
CA SER A 18 -2.93 13.26 -31.10
C SER A 18 -2.60 12.43 -29.86
N ALA A 19 -1.81 13.02 -28.95
CA ALA A 19 -1.59 12.47 -27.63
C ALA A 19 -2.93 12.36 -26.90
N ARG A 20 -3.54 11.17 -26.94
CA ARG A 20 -4.67 10.84 -26.06
C ARG A 20 -4.13 10.73 -24.65
N ALA A 21 -4.33 11.79 -23.87
CA ALA A 21 -4.36 11.67 -22.42
C ALA A 21 -5.49 10.69 -22.09
N ILE A 22 -5.14 9.46 -21.74
CA ILE A 22 -6.07 8.53 -21.12
C ILE A 22 -6.31 9.09 -19.72
N ALA A 23 -7.42 9.82 -19.56
CA ALA A 23 -7.93 10.12 -18.23
C ALA A 23 -8.23 8.78 -17.57
N GLN A 24 -7.43 8.42 -16.58
CA GLN A 24 -7.57 7.16 -15.85
C GLN A 24 -8.77 7.32 -14.92
N ASP A 25 -9.94 7.01 -15.45
CA ASP A 25 -11.22 7.14 -14.76
C ASP A 25 -11.22 6.19 -13.56
N SER A 26 -11.09 6.75 -12.36
CA SER A 26 -11.01 5.99 -11.13
C SER A 26 -12.41 5.50 -10.78
N ILE A 27 -12.74 4.28 -11.20
CA ILE A 27 -13.97 3.60 -10.80
C ILE A 27 -13.93 3.41 -9.28
N GLN A 28 -14.52 4.35 -8.55
CA GLN A 28 -14.77 4.21 -7.13
C GLN A 28 -15.99 3.30 -6.95
N THR A 29 -15.74 2.01 -6.74
CA THR A 29 -16.76 1.07 -6.27
C THR A 29 -17.15 1.40 -4.83
N HIS A 30 -18.05 2.38 -4.69
CA HIS A 30 -18.69 2.74 -3.44
C HIS A 30 -19.78 1.70 -3.12
N TYR A 31 -19.47 0.78 -2.19
CA TYR A 31 -20.39 -0.24 -1.72
C TYR A 31 -21.14 0.28 -0.48
N ILE A 32 -22.48 0.35 -0.57
CA ILE A 32 -23.33 0.85 0.52
C ILE A 32 -23.97 -0.35 1.23
N MET A 33 -23.78 -0.45 2.54
CA MET A 33 -24.47 -1.42 3.41
C MET A 33 -25.59 -0.73 4.23
N PRO A 34 -26.67 -1.44 4.59
CA PRO A 34 -27.77 -0.87 5.34
C PRO A 34 -27.47 -0.79 6.86
N ASP A 35 -27.41 0.43 7.39
CA ASP A 35 -27.69 0.93 8.76
C ASP A 35 -27.15 0.21 10.02
N ALA A 36 -26.57 -0.98 9.93
CA ALA A 36 -26.23 -1.85 11.07
C ALA A 36 -24.85 -1.58 11.72
N LEU A 37 -24.25 -0.41 11.46
CA LEU A 37 -22.94 0.00 11.99
C LEU A 37 -22.99 1.24 12.90
N ALA A 38 -24.18 1.68 13.31
CA ALA A 38 -24.38 2.95 14.04
C ALA A 38 -23.63 3.07 15.39
N ASP A 39 -23.29 1.95 16.05
CA ASP A 39 -22.51 1.92 17.30
C ASP A 39 -21.03 1.49 17.10
N GLY A 40 -20.58 1.35 15.85
CA GLY A 40 -19.19 1.09 15.49
C GLY A 40 -18.35 2.37 15.54
N GLU A 41 -17.87 2.74 16.74
CA GLU A 41 -16.99 3.89 16.98
C GLU A 41 -15.95 4.07 15.84
N ASN A 42 -15.97 5.22 15.15
CA ASN A 42 -15.17 5.44 13.94
C ASN A 42 -13.66 5.46 14.28
N ARG A 43 -13.04 4.27 14.23
CA ARG A 43 -11.65 4.02 14.63
C ARG A 43 -10.65 4.86 13.82
N LEU A 44 -10.99 5.25 12.60
CA LEU A 44 -10.19 6.14 11.74
C LEU A 44 -10.32 7.62 12.12
N ALA A 45 -11.48 8.06 12.62
CA ALA A 45 -11.66 9.44 13.09
C ALA A 45 -10.83 9.75 14.34
N ALA A 46 -10.64 8.78 15.24
CA ALA A 46 -9.73 8.92 16.39
C ALA A 46 -8.29 9.19 15.93
N ILE A 47 -7.76 8.34 15.04
CA ILE A 47 -6.40 8.48 14.48
C ILE A 47 -6.27 9.78 13.69
N THR A 48 -7.30 10.19 12.95
CA THR A 48 -7.31 11.48 12.25
C THR A 48 -7.22 12.63 13.25
N THR A 49 -8.05 12.65 14.30
CA THR A 49 -8.04 13.69 15.34
C THR A 49 -6.67 13.80 16.04
N GLU A 50 -6.00 12.67 16.26
CA GLU A 50 -4.66 12.58 16.80
C GLU A 50 -3.59 13.14 15.83
N LEU A 51 -3.67 12.82 14.53
CA LEU A 51 -2.79 13.39 13.50
C LEU A 51 -3.03 14.88 13.23
N ASP A 52 -4.23 15.39 13.53
CA ASP A 52 -4.62 16.80 13.37
C ASP A 52 -4.12 17.69 14.51
N ASN A 53 -3.82 17.12 15.69
CA ASN A 53 -3.29 17.83 16.86
C ASN A 53 -1.90 17.32 17.29
N PRO A 54 -0.84 17.46 16.46
CA PRO A 54 0.49 16.90 16.73
C PRO A 54 1.22 17.51 17.94
N THR A 55 0.73 18.60 18.52
CA THR A 55 1.34 19.29 19.67
C THR A 55 0.81 18.83 21.03
N ALA A 56 -0.28 18.07 21.08
CA ALA A 56 -0.80 17.47 22.31
C ALA A 56 -0.20 16.06 22.45
N ALA A 57 0.83 15.89 23.27
CA ALA A 57 1.38 14.56 23.52
C ALA A 57 0.34 13.68 24.24
N PRO A 58 0.12 12.41 23.83
CA PRO A 58 0.96 11.60 22.93
C PRO A 58 0.38 11.39 21.50
N SER A 59 -0.31 12.37 20.92
CA SER A 59 -1.18 12.19 19.74
C SER A 59 -0.61 11.34 18.59
N VAL A 60 0.54 11.68 17.98
CA VAL A 60 1.08 10.89 16.85
C VAL A 60 1.56 9.48 17.26
N SER A 61 1.98 9.28 18.52
CA SER A 61 2.36 7.96 19.03
C SER A 61 1.14 7.08 19.31
N ASP A 62 0.07 7.67 19.82
CA ASP A 62 -1.18 6.94 20.07
C ASP A 62 -1.91 6.63 18.75
N ALA A 63 -1.86 7.55 17.77
CA ALA A 63 -2.27 7.29 16.39
C ALA A 63 -1.56 6.06 15.81
N ALA A 64 -0.25 5.93 16.01
CA ALA A 64 0.51 4.75 15.57
C ALA A 64 0.06 3.47 16.31
N LYS A 65 -0.11 3.49 17.63
CA LYS A 65 -0.60 2.30 18.38
C LYS A 65 -1.99 1.85 17.93
N ARG A 66 -2.92 2.79 17.75
CA ARG A 66 -4.26 2.50 17.24
C ARG A 66 -4.21 1.96 15.81
N PHE A 67 -3.33 2.50 14.98
CA PHE A 67 -3.12 2.04 13.61
C PHE A 67 -2.53 0.63 13.55
N GLU A 68 -1.57 0.32 14.42
CA GLU A 68 -1.00 -1.03 14.60
C GLU A 68 -2.06 -2.04 15.06
N THR A 69 -2.87 -1.67 16.06
CA THR A 69 -4.03 -2.47 16.51
C THR A 69 -5.02 -2.70 15.37
N LEU A 70 -5.36 -1.66 14.59
CA LEU A 70 -6.24 -1.79 13.42
C LEU A 70 -5.71 -2.78 12.38
N MET A 71 -4.41 -2.72 12.06
CA MET A 71 -3.79 -3.67 11.12
C MET A 71 -3.82 -5.12 11.60
N HIS A 72 -3.97 -5.35 12.91
CA HIS A 72 -4.03 -6.69 13.49
C HIS A 72 -5.47 -7.20 13.66
N ASP A 73 -6.42 -6.31 13.96
CA ASP A 73 -7.84 -6.68 14.10
C ASP A 73 -8.57 -6.82 12.76
N SER A 74 -8.18 -6.05 11.73
CA SER A 74 -8.88 -6.05 10.45
C SER A 74 -8.30 -7.11 9.49
N GLU A 75 -8.84 -8.32 9.55
CA GLU A 75 -8.37 -9.50 8.80
C GLU A 75 -8.23 -9.26 7.28
N ASN A 76 -9.11 -8.44 6.70
CA ASN A 76 -9.08 -8.02 5.29
C ASN A 76 -8.57 -6.58 5.08
N GLY A 77 -8.17 -5.88 6.15
CA GLY A 77 -7.74 -4.49 6.12
C GLY A 77 -8.82 -3.47 5.77
N LEU A 78 -10.09 -3.86 5.72
CA LEU A 78 -11.26 -2.99 5.46
C LEU A 78 -11.79 -2.42 6.78
N LEU A 79 -12.22 -1.16 6.75
CA LEU A 79 -12.73 -0.41 7.90
C LEU A 79 -13.93 0.45 7.51
N ALA A 80 -14.94 0.47 8.37
CA ALA A 80 -16.09 1.35 8.22
C ALA A 80 -15.70 2.83 8.35
N THR A 81 -16.24 3.67 7.47
CA THR A 81 -16.12 5.13 7.50
C THR A 81 -17.39 5.79 8.05
N SER A 82 -17.33 7.09 8.32
CA SER A 82 -18.46 7.87 8.88
C SER A 82 -19.70 7.97 7.98
N ASP A 83 -19.57 7.64 6.70
CA ASP A 83 -20.66 7.60 5.73
C ASP A 83 -21.26 6.18 5.54
N GLY A 84 -20.78 5.19 6.31
CA GLY A 84 -21.25 3.80 6.24
C GLY A 84 -20.63 2.98 5.08
N SER A 85 -19.68 3.54 4.33
CA SER A 85 -18.89 2.78 3.35
C SER A 85 -17.69 2.07 4.02
N GLU A 86 -16.99 1.22 3.27
CA GLU A 86 -15.77 0.55 3.72
C GLU A 86 -14.55 1.05 2.94
N VAL A 87 -13.46 1.33 3.67
CA VAL A 87 -12.18 1.76 3.10
C VAL A 87 -11.07 0.80 3.51
N SER A 88 -10.17 0.46 2.58
CA SER A 88 -8.96 -0.28 2.97
C SER A 88 -7.98 0.63 3.70
N LEU A 89 -7.32 0.12 4.75
CA LEU A 89 -6.25 0.81 5.48
C LEU A 89 -5.17 1.40 4.55
N ARG A 90 -4.82 0.69 3.48
CA ARG A 90 -3.85 1.15 2.46
C ARG A 90 -4.40 2.33 1.66
N PHE A 91 -5.68 2.31 1.27
CA PHE A 91 -6.31 3.43 0.59
C PHE A 91 -6.39 4.65 1.51
N TRP A 92 -6.84 4.46 2.76
CA TRP A 92 -6.95 5.54 3.74
C TRP A 92 -5.58 6.21 4.04
N ILE A 93 -4.50 5.44 4.23
CA ILE A 93 -3.14 6.03 4.35
C ILE A 93 -2.77 6.86 3.10
N ASN A 94 -3.11 6.38 1.91
CA ASN A 94 -2.77 7.07 0.67
C ASN A 94 -3.55 8.37 0.46
N ASP A 95 -4.77 8.45 1.01
CA ASP A 95 -5.62 9.65 1.02
C ASP A 95 -5.16 10.69 2.06
N LEU A 96 -4.47 10.27 3.14
CA LEU A 96 -3.91 11.20 4.12
C LEU A 96 -2.98 12.25 3.46
N PRO A 97 -3.04 13.53 3.89
CA PRO A 97 -2.06 14.55 3.54
C PRO A 97 -0.63 14.05 3.73
N ALA A 98 0.26 14.32 2.76
CA ALA A 98 1.60 13.73 2.71
C ALA A 98 2.43 13.93 4.00
N SER A 99 2.23 15.06 4.71
CA SER A 99 2.83 15.33 6.02
C SER A 99 2.32 14.38 7.11
N ARG A 100 0.99 14.17 7.20
CA ARG A 100 0.34 13.25 8.15
C ARG A 100 0.70 11.80 7.85
N ARG A 101 0.65 11.39 6.58
CA ARG A 101 1.12 10.06 6.13
C ARG A 101 2.57 9.81 6.57
N LYS A 102 3.47 10.76 6.31
CA LYS A 102 4.88 10.63 6.71
C LYS A 102 5.06 10.57 8.23
N ALA A 103 4.33 11.38 8.99
CA ALA A 103 4.38 11.36 10.45
C ALA A 103 3.90 10.02 11.02
N LEU A 104 2.77 9.50 10.54
CA LEU A 104 2.22 8.20 10.95
C LEU A 104 3.16 7.05 10.60
N LEU A 105 3.68 6.99 9.37
CA LEU A 105 4.60 5.93 8.94
C LEU A 105 5.92 5.95 9.73
N ASN A 106 6.47 7.14 10.01
CA ASN A 106 7.66 7.26 10.86
C ASN A 106 7.41 6.79 12.31
N ALA A 107 6.25 7.11 12.89
CA ALA A 107 5.88 6.68 14.24
C ALA A 107 5.59 5.16 14.29
N MET A 108 4.99 4.60 13.23
CA MET A 108 4.80 3.16 13.05
C MET A 108 6.12 2.40 12.94
N ASP A 109 7.08 2.93 12.19
CA ASP A 109 8.43 2.38 12.07
C ASP A 109 9.11 2.37 13.45
N GLN A 110 9.15 3.52 14.15
CA GLN A 110 9.68 3.63 15.51
C GLN A 110 9.01 2.70 16.53
N LEU A 111 7.70 2.46 16.41
CA LEU A 111 6.94 1.57 17.29
C LEU A 111 7.29 0.09 17.06
N THR A 112 7.67 -0.29 15.83
CA THR A 112 7.77 -1.70 15.40
C THR A 112 9.19 -2.17 15.08
N ASP A 113 10.14 -1.27 14.80
CA ASP A 113 11.46 -1.58 14.25
C ASP A 113 12.27 -2.60 15.07
N SER A 114 12.35 -2.41 16.39
CA SER A 114 13.08 -3.35 17.28
C SER A 114 12.47 -4.75 17.26
N THR A 115 11.14 -4.84 17.40
CA THR A 115 10.39 -6.10 17.40
C THR A 115 10.43 -6.79 16.03
N ALA A 116 10.32 -6.02 14.94
CA ALA A 116 10.38 -6.53 13.57
C ALA A 116 11.78 -7.08 13.25
N ARG A 117 12.85 -6.35 13.63
CA ARG A 117 14.23 -6.84 13.50
C ARG A 117 14.48 -8.10 14.33
N GLN A 118 13.98 -8.16 15.57
CA GLN A 118 14.10 -9.36 16.40
C GLN A 118 13.40 -10.56 15.75
N ALA A 119 12.15 -10.41 15.32
CA ALA A 119 11.42 -11.48 14.64
C ALA A 119 12.12 -11.96 13.36
N MET A 120 12.73 -11.04 12.60
CA MET A 120 13.54 -11.38 11.42
C MET A 120 14.81 -12.16 11.79
N GLU A 121 15.47 -11.79 12.89
CA GLU A 121 16.66 -12.49 13.37
C GLU A 121 16.34 -13.87 13.96
N ASP A 122 15.21 -14.01 14.66
CA ASP A 122 14.72 -15.28 15.17
C ASP A 122 14.53 -16.29 14.02
N VAL A 123 13.94 -15.86 12.88
CA VAL A 123 13.81 -16.71 11.69
C VAL A 123 15.16 -17.07 11.07
N LYS A 124 16.10 -16.11 10.97
CA LYS A 124 17.47 -16.39 10.47
C LYS A 124 18.25 -17.34 11.35
N SER A 125 18.02 -17.32 12.66
CA SER A 125 18.70 -18.18 13.64
C SER A 125 18.26 -19.64 13.56
N SER A 126 17.15 -19.94 12.88
CA SER A 126 16.71 -21.31 12.61
C SER A 126 17.77 -22.08 11.81
N PRO A 127 18.13 -23.32 12.19
CA PRO A 127 19.02 -24.17 11.40
C PRO A 127 18.51 -24.42 9.97
N PHE A 128 17.20 -24.37 9.79
CA PHE A 128 16.53 -24.47 8.49
C PHE A 128 15.45 -23.38 8.43
N PRO A 129 15.77 -22.18 7.90
CA PRO A 129 14.78 -21.11 7.75
C PRO A 129 13.71 -21.52 6.75
N ASP A 130 12.45 -21.41 7.12
CA ASP A 130 11.31 -21.65 6.23
C ASP A 130 10.98 -20.35 5.46
N PRO A 131 10.86 -20.37 4.10
CA PRO A 131 10.34 -19.22 3.34
C PRO A 131 9.04 -18.64 3.91
N ILE A 132 8.14 -19.50 4.43
CA ILE A 132 6.87 -19.08 5.02
C ILE A 132 7.07 -18.32 6.34
N ALA A 133 8.11 -18.64 7.11
CA ALA A 133 8.43 -17.91 8.34
C ALA A 133 8.91 -16.48 8.03
N TYR A 134 9.73 -16.29 7.00
CA TYR A 134 10.09 -14.95 6.52
C TYR A 134 8.85 -14.19 6.01
N TYR A 135 7.98 -14.85 5.24
CA TYR A 135 6.72 -14.23 4.80
C TYR A 135 5.79 -13.85 5.97
N ALA A 136 5.77 -14.63 7.05
CA ALA A 136 5.00 -14.30 8.25
C ALA A 136 5.51 -13.01 8.92
N VAL A 137 6.83 -12.78 8.98
CA VAL A 137 7.41 -11.50 9.43
C VAL A 137 6.95 -10.34 8.53
N ALA A 138 7.00 -10.52 7.20
CA ALA A 138 6.54 -9.51 6.25
C ALA A 138 5.03 -9.18 6.36
N ARG A 139 4.20 -10.17 6.67
CA ARG A 139 2.76 -10.00 6.96
C ARG A 139 2.51 -9.32 8.30
N ARG A 140 3.33 -9.59 9.32
CA ARG A 140 3.16 -9.01 10.67
C ARG A 140 3.56 -7.54 10.72
N TYR A 141 4.57 -7.13 9.95
CA TYR A 141 5.10 -5.76 9.96
C TYR A 141 4.98 -5.05 8.60
N PRO A 142 3.79 -5.00 7.97
CA PRO A 142 3.67 -4.71 6.53
C PRO A 142 4.08 -3.29 6.12
N MET A 143 4.22 -2.36 7.07
CA MET A 143 4.65 -0.97 6.85
C MET A 143 6.11 -0.70 7.29
N ASN A 144 6.79 -1.69 7.87
CA ASN A 144 8.18 -1.57 8.30
C ASN A 144 9.14 -1.97 7.16
N ALA A 145 10.33 -1.35 7.09
CA ALA A 145 11.35 -1.69 6.10
C ALA A 145 11.74 -3.18 6.12
N VAL A 146 11.74 -3.81 7.30
CA VAL A 146 12.00 -5.25 7.49
C VAL A 146 11.08 -6.14 6.65
N ALA A 147 9.84 -5.74 6.35
CA ALA A 147 8.95 -6.55 5.53
C ALA A 147 9.44 -6.71 4.08
N GLY A 148 10.10 -5.70 3.52
CA GLY A 148 10.71 -5.79 2.19
C GLY A 148 11.89 -6.77 2.17
N ASP A 149 12.73 -6.72 3.21
CA ASP A 149 13.88 -7.63 3.33
C ASP A 149 13.48 -9.06 3.70
N ALA A 150 12.42 -9.22 4.49
CA ALA A 150 11.81 -10.52 4.77
C ALA A 150 11.21 -11.16 3.50
N LEU A 151 10.54 -10.40 2.62
CA LEU A 151 10.08 -10.93 1.33
C LEU A 151 11.25 -11.36 0.42
N LYS A 152 12.34 -10.59 0.37
CA LYS A 152 13.55 -10.97 -0.38
C LYS A 152 14.20 -12.24 0.18
N ALA A 153 14.26 -12.37 1.51
CA ALA A 153 14.78 -13.58 2.17
C ALA A 153 13.88 -14.80 1.91
N ALA A 154 12.56 -14.63 1.94
CA ALA A 154 11.60 -15.66 1.58
C ALA A 154 11.81 -16.13 0.13
N ALA A 155 11.93 -15.20 -0.82
CA ALA A 155 12.20 -15.49 -2.23
C ALA A 155 13.51 -16.27 -2.42
N ALA A 156 14.60 -15.80 -1.81
CA ALA A 156 15.92 -16.45 -1.86
C ALA A 156 15.90 -17.87 -1.28
N GLN A 157 15.18 -18.08 -0.17
CA GLN A 157 15.06 -19.39 0.47
C GLN A 157 14.17 -20.34 -0.36
N SER A 158 13.08 -19.86 -0.96
CA SER A 158 12.29 -20.63 -1.94
C SER A 158 13.11 -21.04 -3.16
N ALA A 159 13.97 -20.14 -3.66
CA ALA A 159 14.90 -20.47 -4.75
C ALA A 159 15.90 -21.57 -4.34
N ALA A 160 16.44 -21.52 -3.12
CA ALA A 160 17.40 -22.50 -2.61
C ALA A 160 16.83 -23.93 -2.50
N ILE A 161 15.53 -24.07 -2.26
CA ILE A 161 14.82 -25.37 -2.24
C ILE A 161 14.21 -25.77 -3.61
N GLY A 162 14.39 -24.95 -4.65
CA GLY A 162 13.87 -25.20 -6.00
C GLY A 162 12.40 -24.82 -6.23
N ASP A 163 11.74 -24.15 -5.27
CA ASP A 163 10.38 -23.66 -5.43
C ASP A 163 10.36 -22.32 -6.19
N ASN A 164 10.41 -22.43 -7.52
CA ASN A 164 10.42 -21.30 -8.42
C ASN A 164 9.08 -20.52 -8.44
N VAL A 165 7.95 -21.16 -8.10
CA VAL A 165 6.63 -20.51 -8.11
C VAL A 165 6.52 -19.57 -6.91
N THR A 166 6.86 -20.07 -5.72
CA THR A 166 6.84 -19.27 -4.50
C THR A 166 7.94 -18.19 -4.50
N ASN A 167 9.13 -18.49 -5.06
CA ASN A 167 10.17 -17.49 -5.30
C ASN A 167 9.66 -16.31 -6.17
N ALA A 168 9.03 -16.59 -7.31
CA ALA A 168 8.49 -15.55 -8.18
C ALA A 168 7.40 -14.72 -7.48
N ALA A 169 6.53 -15.35 -6.68
CA ALA A 169 5.51 -14.66 -5.90
C ALA A 169 6.11 -13.72 -4.84
N PHE A 170 7.10 -14.18 -4.07
CA PHE A 170 7.77 -13.34 -3.07
C PHE A 170 8.61 -12.22 -3.70
N THR A 171 9.24 -12.47 -4.85
CA THR A 171 9.97 -11.43 -5.61
C THR A 171 9.03 -10.31 -6.06
N ALA A 172 7.90 -10.66 -6.70
CA ALA A 172 6.91 -9.66 -7.14
C ALA A 172 6.30 -8.88 -5.95
N MET A 173 6.11 -9.53 -4.80
CA MET A 173 5.68 -8.84 -3.57
C MET A 173 6.76 -7.91 -3.00
N ALA A 174 8.05 -8.27 -3.10
CA ALA A 174 9.16 -7.43 -2.65
C ALA A 174 9.37 -6.18 -3.53
N GLU A 175 9.11 -6.28 -4.83
CA GLU A 175 9.16 -5.15 -5.78
C GLU A 175 8.00 -4.16 -5.60
N GLY A 176 6.89 -4.59 -4.99
CA GLY A 176 5.71 -3.76 -4.70
C GLY A 176 5.74 -3.02 -3.34
N LYS A 177 6.91 -2.97 -2.69
CA LYS A 177 7.18 -2.30 -1.40
C LYS A 177 7.94 -1.00 -1.58
#